data_AF-A0ABD0QL68-F1
#
_entry.id   AF-A0ABD0QL68-F1
#
_cell.length_a   1.000
_cell.length_b   1.000
_cell.length_c   1.000
_cell.angle_alpha   90.00
_cell.angle_beta   90.00
_cell.angle_gamma   90.00
#
_symmetry.space_group_name_H-M   'P 1'
#
loop_
_entity.id
_entity.type
_entity.pdbx_description
1 polymer ?
#
loop_
_entity_poly.entity_id
_entity_poly.type
_entity_poly.pdbx_seq_one_letter_code
_entity_poly.pdbx_strand_id
1 'polypeptide(L)' 'QRLPAKNVYYYRCPDHRRNYVMSFAFCFDREDDVYQFAYCYPYTYSRLQHYLASLERRNLDYLQREQLGLSV' A
#
# COMPACT_ATOMS: atom_id res chain seq x y z
N GLN A 1 -6.41 -0.86 -8.36
CA GLN A 1 -6.92 -2.11 -8.98
C GLN A 1 -5.83 -3.17 -8.90
N ARG A 2 -6.17 -4.45 -8.65
CA ARG A 2 -5.17 -5.53 -8.60
C ARG A 2 -4.73 -5.88 -10.03
N LEU A 3 -3.44 -6.11 -10.24
CA LEU A 3 -2.92 -6.62 -11.52
C LEU A 3 -3.56 -7.98 -11.85
N PRO A 4 -3.99 -8.22 -13.11
CA PRO A 4 -4.50 -9.52 -13.51
C PRO A 4 -3.47 -10.62 -13.23
N ALA A 5 -3.91 -11.72 -12.62
CA ALA A 5 -3.00 -12.81 -12.21
C ALA A 5 -2.20 -13.39 -13.40
N LYS A 6 -2.81 -13.41 -14.60
CA LYS A 6 -2.14 -13.84 -15.85
C LYS A 6 -0.92 -12.99 -16.25
N ASN A 7 -0.82 -11.75 -15.73
CA ASN A 7 0.30 -10.84 -15.99
C ASN A 7 1.30 -10.81 -14.82
N VAL A 8 1.15 -11.68 -13.82
CA VAL A 8 2.03 -11.76 -12.65
C VAL A 8 2.65 -13.15 -12.61
N TYR A 9 3.97 -13.20 -12.59
CA TYR A 9 4.76 -14.41 -12.69
C TYR A 9 5.63 -14.55 -11.45
N TYR A 10 5.61 -15.73 -10.84
CA TYR A 10 6.47 -16.08 -9.72
C TYR A 10 7.17 -17.40 -10.03
N TYR A 11 8.48 -17.36 -10.23
CA TYR A 11 9.22 -18.52 -10.73
C TYR A 11 10.66 -18.54 -10.20
N ARG A 12 11.31 -19.70 -10.31
CA ARG A 12 12.72 -19.88 -9.95
C ARG A 12 13.59 -19.53 -11.15
N CYS A 13 14.35 -18.45 -11.07
CA CYS A 13 15.14 -17.97 -12.20
C CYS A 13 16.56 -18.57 -12.17
N PRO A 14 16.98 -19.34 -13.20
CA PRO A 14 18.33 -19.90 -13.27
C PRO A 14 19.42 -18.83 -13.20
N ASP A 15 19.19 -17.68 -13.87
CA ASP A 15 20.15 -16.58 -13.99
C ASP A 15 20.31 -15.77 -12.70
N HIS A 16 19.32 -15.80 -11.81
CA HIS A 16 19.36 -15.12 -10.51
C HIS A 16 19.78 -16.06 -9.38
N ARG A 17 20.86 -16.84 -9.59
CA ARG A 17 21.37 -17.83 -8.61
C ARG A 17 20.29 -18.80 -8.11
N ARG A 18 19.31 -19.14 -8.96
CA ARG A 18 18.15 -19.97 -8.61
C ARG A 18 17.28 -19.41 -7.48
N ASN A 19 17.28 -18.08 -7.27
CA ASN A 19 16.34 -17.41 -6.39
C ASN A 19 14.94 -17.34 -7.02
N TYR A 20 13.94 -17.16 -6.17
CA TYR A 20 12.60 -16.84 -6.61
C TYR A 20 12.51 -15.38 -7.04
N VAL A 21 11.89 -15.15 -8.19
CA VAL A 21 11.68 -13.83 -8.77
C VAL A 21 10.18 -13.64 -8.99
N MET A 22 9.68 -12.47 -8.59
CA MET A 22 8.36 -11.99 -8.97
C MET A 22 8.51 -10.96 -10.08
N SER A 23 7.83 -11.17 -11.19
CA SER A 23 7.78 -10.25 -12.33
C SER A 23 6.34 -9.96 -12.69
N PHE A 24 6.04 -8.76 -13.15
CA PHE A 24 4.71 -8.43 -13.66
C PHE A 24 4.78 -7.55 -14.90
N ALA A 25 3.79 -7.71 -15.78
CA ALA A 25 3.65 -6.90 -16.99
C ALA A 25 2.48 -5.93 -16.86
N PHE A 26 2.74 -4.66 -17.18
CA PHE A 26 1.74 -3.59 -17.20
C PHE A 26 1.90 -2.78 -18.49
N CYS A 27 0.77 -2.45 -19.14
CA CYS A 27 0.74 -1.61 -20.33
C CYS A 27 0.18 -0.25 -19.91
N PHE A 28 0.95 0.80 -20.18
CA PHE A 28 0.51 2.19 -20.00
C PHE A 28 -0.35 2.57 -21.20
N ASP A 29 -1.64 2.80 -20.97
CA ASP A 29 -2.65 3.03 -22.01
C ASP A 29 -3.02 4.52 -22.17
N ARG A 30 -2.51 5.39 -21.30
CA ARG A 30 -2.77 6.83 -21.30
C ARG A 30 -1.52 7.62 -20.93
N GLU A 31 -1.14 8.58 -21.77
CA GLU A 31 0.09 9.36 -21.64
C GLU A 31 0.07 10.33 -20.45
N ASP A 32 -1.09 10.91 -20.13
CA ASP A 32 -1.24 11.89 -19.03
C ASP A 32 -1.58 11.25 -17.67
N ASP A 33 -1.75 9.93 -17.61
CA ASP A 33 -2.15 9.23 -16.38
C ASP A 33 -0.94 8.91 -15.49
N VAL A 34 -1.09 9.14 -14.18
CA VAL A 34 -0.09 8.77 -13.17
C VAL A 34 -0.44 7.41 -12.57
N TYR A 35 0.43 6.43 -12.78
CA TYR A 35 0.28 5.08 -12.24
C TYR A 35 1.10 4.89 -10.98
N GLN A 36 0.49 4.29 -9.96
CA GLN A 36 1.17 3.95 -8.70
C GLN A 36 1.06 2.44 -8.47
N PHE A 37 2.19 1.80 -8.23
CA PHE A 37 2.26 0.38 -7.88
C PHE A 37 2.54 0.24 -6.38
N ALA A 38 1.70 -0.53 -5.71
CA ALA A 38 1.87 -0.89 -4.31
C ALA A 38 1.51 -2.36 -4.12
N TYR A 39 2.13 -3.01 -3.14
CA TYR A 39 1.85 -4.41 -2.84
C TYR A 39 0.39 -4.62 -2.38
N CYS A 40 -0.13 -3.67 -1.61
CA CYS A 40 -1.52 -3.62 -1.16
C CYS A 40 -2.05 -2.18 -1.24
N TYR A 41 -3.34 -2.01 -0.96
CA TYR A 41 -3.95 -0.67 -0.98
C TYR A 41 -3.30 0.23 0.08
N PRO A 42 -2.71 1.38 -0.30
CA PRO A 42 -1.95 2.21 0.62
C PRO A 42 -2.87 2.89 1.63
N TYR A 43 -2.47 2.85 2.90
CA TYR A 43 -3.07 3.65 3.96
C TYR A 43 -2.03 4.65 4.46
N THR A 44 -2.23 5.94 4.14
CA THR A 44 -1.23 6.97 4.38
C THR A 44 -1.29 7.50 5.81
N TYR A 45 -0.17 8.02 6.30
CA TYR A 45 -0.11 8.69 7.60
C TYR A 45 -1.12 9.84 7.73
N SER A 46 -1.24 10.70 6.71
CA SER A 46 -2.22 11.79 6.73
C SER A 46 -3.65 11.27 6.83
N ARG A 47 -3.99 10.17 6.15
CA ARG A 47 -5.31 9.53 6.25
C ARG A 47 -5.56 9.01 7.66
N LEU A 48 -4.56 8.40 8.30
CA LEU A 48 -4.63 8.00 9.71
C LEU A 48 -4.92 9.21 10.61
N GLN A 49 -4.16 10.30 10.47
CA GLN A 49 -4.34 11.49 11.31
C GLN A 49 -5.73 12.10 11.14
N HIS A 50 -6.24 12.21 9.91
CA HIS A 50 -7.61 12.66 9.66
C HIS A 50 -8.66 11.74 10.28
N TYR A 51 -8.47 10.43 10.21
CA TYR A 51 -9.37 9.46 10.82
C TYR A 51 -9.41 9.60 12.34
N LEU A 52 -8.24 9.68 13.00
CA LEU A 52 -8.15 9.85 14.44
C LEU A 52 -8.76 11.18 14.89
N ALA A 53 -8.50 12.28 14.18
CA ALA A 53 -9.12 13.57 14.45
C ALA A 53 -10.65 13.53 14.28
N SER A 54 -11.15 12.79 13.28
CA SER A 54 -12.60 12.60 13.10
C SER A 54 -13.21 11.76 14.22
N LEU A 55 -12.48 10.80 14.79
CA LEU A 55 -12.95 10.00 15.92
C LEU A 55 -13.01 10.83 17.21
N GLU A 56 -11.99 11.63 17.49
CA GLU A 56 -11.96 12.53 18.65
C GLU A 56 -13.13 13.53 18.62
N ARG A 57 -13.44 14.09 17.43
CA ARG A 57 -14.57 15.01 17.25
C ARG A 57 -15.94 14.40 17.55
N ARG A 58 -16.06 13.07 17.56
CA ARG A 58 -17.31 12.38 17.92
C ARG A 58 -17.57 12.37 19.42
N ASN A 59 -16.59 12.74 20.25
CA ASN A 59 -16.69 12.85 21.70
C ASN A 59 -17.36 11.63 22.35
N LEU A 60 -16.83 10.44 22.03
CA LEU A 60 -17.34 9.17 22.55
C LEU A 60 -16.78 8.93 23.95
N ASP A 61 -17.63 8.69 24.94
CA ASP A 61 -17.24 8.53 26.35
C ASP A 61 -16.27 7.36 26.61
N TYR A 62 -16.17 6.42 25.66
CA TYR A 62 -15.32 5.24 25.71
C TYR A 62 -14.04 5.37 24.85
N LEU A 63 -13.75 6.54 24.30
CA LEU A 63 -12.57 6.78 23.46
C LEU A 63 -11.64 7.81 24.12
N GLN A 64 -10.40 7.40 24.37
CA GLN A 64 -9.32 8.29 24.80
C GLN A 64 -8.09 8.04 23.92
N ARG A 65 -7.44 9.11 23.46
CA ARG A 65 -6.18 9.04 22.72
C ARG A 65 -5.06 9.69 23.53
N GLU A 66 -3.91 9.05 23.53
CA GLU A 66 -2.70 9.52 24.20
C GLU A 66 -1.48 9.31 23.28
N GLN A 67 -0.50 10.22 23.35
CA GLN A 67 0.77 10.07 22.66
C GLN A 67 1.75 9.27 23.54
N LEU A 68 2.09 8.06 23.09
CA LEU A 68 3.00 7.18 23.83
C LEU A 68 4.49 7.51 23.63
N GLY A 69 4.83 8.14 22.50
CA GLY A 69 6.21 8.46 22.14
C GLY A 69 6.33 8.91 20.69
N LEU A 70 7.57 9.11 20.24
CA LEU A 70 7.91 9.46 18.86
C LEU A 70 8.59 8.26 18.20
N SER A 71 8.19 7.92 16.98
CA SER A 71 8.91 6.94 16.15
C SER A 71 10.19 7.57 15.57
N VAL A 72 11.16 6.71 15.26
CA VAL A 72 12.42 7.08 14.57
C VAL A 72 12.15 7.66 13.18
#